data_AF-A0A210PU44-F1
#
_entry.id   AF-A0A210PU44-F1
#
_cell.length_a   1.000
_cell.length_b   1.000
_cell.length_c   1.000
_cell.angle_alpha   90.00
_cell.angle_beta   90.00
_cell.angle_gamma   90.00
#
_symmetry.space_group_name_H-M   'P 1'
#
loop_
_entity.id
_entity.type
_entity.pdbx_description
1 polymer ?
#
loop_
_entity_poly.entity_id
_entity_poly.type
_entity_poly.pdbx_seq_one_letter_code
_entity_poly.pdbx_strand_id
1 'polypeptide(L)'
;MALTWTLFLLGIFPLVKGYCFTRYGRVDETVSGRQIPVCEYNGLDILDGSSFRTAACMDCKCTNGLIECCGFGVQNETTYAPPSCTVISDGCEPLLVLKSNQTLACYTGRPIKEGPRPTGNPGTNTQFPGFNFPFPNFFPQGFYQRSQPQQDNSLSNLLLLRSLAEGI
;
A
#
# COMPACT_ATOMS: atom_id res chain seq x y z
N MET A 1 -46.84 27.02 -15.45
CA MET A 1 -45.83 26.94 -14.37
C MET A 1 -45.72 25.47 -13.94
N ALA A 2 -44.51 25.03 -13.61
CA ALA A 2 -44.15 23.76 -12.97
C ALA A 2 -44.21 22.47 -13.81
N LEU A 3 -43.17 22.23 -14.63
CA LEU A 3 -42.80 20.90 -15.14
C LEU A 3 -41.33 20.94 -15.60
N THR A 4 -40.35 20.72 -14.70
CA THR A 4 -38.95 20.33 -15.03
C THR A 4 -38.06 20.24 -13.76
N TRP A 5 -38.31 19.31 -12.83
CA TRP A 5 -37.43 19.12 -11.64
C TRP A 5 -37.18 17.65 -11.24
N THR A 6 -37.30 16.69 -12.17
CA THR A 6 -37.19 15.23 -11.87
C THR A 6 -36.09 14.50 -12.64
N LEU A 7 -35.03 15.18 -13.08
CA LEU A 7 -34.00 14.57 -13.94
C LEU A 7 -32.54 14.73 -13.49
N PHE A 8 -32.27 14.93 -12.19
CA PHE A 8 -30.90 15.10 -11.68
C PHE A 8 -30.58 14.26 -10.43
N LEU A 9 -31.12 13.04 -10.34
CA LEU A 9 -30.81 12.06 -9.29
C LEU A 9 -30.59 10.63 -9.85
N LEU A 10 -30.00 10.53 -11.03
CA LEU A 10 -29.23 9.35 -11.45
C LEU A 10 -27.78 9.68 -11.10
N GLY A 11 -27.38 9.56 -9.84
CA GLY A 11 -27.11 8.24 -9.28
C GLY A 11 -25.71 7.78 -9.71
N ILE A 12 -24.71 8.65 -9.55
CA ILE A 12 -23.30 8.26 -9.59
C ILE A 12 -23.07 7.46 -8.29
N PHE A 13 -23.43 6.19 -8.29
CA PHE A 13 -22.89 5.28 -7.29
C PHE A 13 -21.47 4.96 -7.76
N PRO A 14 -20.41 5.45 -7.10
CA PRO A 14 -19.09 4.93 -7.40
C PRO A 14 -19.11 3.45 -7.06
N LEU A 15 -19.11 2.59 -8.09
CA LEU A 15 -18.70 1.21 -7.92
C LEU A 15 -17.28 1.28 -7.38
N VAL A 16 -17.09 0.88 -6.13
CA VAL A 16 -15.78 0.81 -5.51
C VAL A 16 -15.07 -0.44 -6.01
N LYS A 17 -14.75 -0.44 -7.31
CA LYS A 17 -13.38 -0.51 -7.83
C LYS A 17 -12.36 -1.10 -6.86
N GLY A 18 -12.00 -2.39 -6.90
CA GLY A 18 -10.78 -2.84 -6.23
C GLY A 18 -9.63 -2.03 -6.80
N TYR A 19 -9.07 -1.11 -6.02
CA TYR A 19 -8.14 -0.12 -6.55
C TYR A 19 -6.74 -0.72 -6.60
N CYS A 20 -6.30 -1.02 -7.81
CA CYS A 20 -4.90 -1.29 -8.11
C CYS A 20 -4.30 -0.11 -8.86
N PHE A 21 -3.09 0.29 -8.48
CA PHE A 21 -2.32 1.28 -9.21
C PHE A 21 -0.88 0.84 -9.35
N THR A 22 -0.24 1.28 -10.43
CA THR A 22 1.17 1.09 -10.68
C THR A 22 1.85 2.43 -10.84
N ARG A 23 3.10 2.53 -10.36
CA ARG A 23 3.93 3.72 -10.53
C ARG A 23 5.36 3.29 -10.82
N TYR A 24 6.02 4.02 -11.72
CA TYR A 24 7.44 3.84 -11.98
C TYR A 24 8.26 4.56 -10.90
N GLY A 25 9.26 3.86 -10.39
CA GLY A 25 10.28 4.39 -9.51
C GLY A 25 11.41 5.06 -10.27
N ARG A 26 12.52 5.27 -9.57
CA ARG A 26 13.75 5.85 -10.10
C ARG A 26 14.89 4.83 -10.04
N VAL A 27 15.97 5.11 -10.77
CA VAL A 27 17.20 4.32 -10.71
C VAL A 27 18.26 5.19 -10.06
N ASP A 28 18.72 4.76 -8.89
CA ASP A 28 19.77 5.45 -8.16
C ASP A 28 21.12 4.82 -8.51
N GLU A 29 22.12 5.66 -8.75
CA GLU A 29 23.50 5.23 -8.98
C GLU A 29 24.25 5.24 -7.64
N THR A 30 24.73 4.06 -7.25
CA THR A 30 25.59 3.94 -6.05
C THR A 30 26.97 4.54 -6.29
N VAL A 31 27.72 4.78 -5.21
CA VAL A 31 29.12 5.22 -5.28
C VAL A 31 30.03 4.32 -6.12
N SER A 32 29.64 3.07 -6.38
CA SER A 32 30.38 2.14 -7.24
C SER A 32 29.96 2.18 -8.70
N GLY A 33 29.05 3.08 -9.10
CA GLY A 33 28.45 3.13 -10.43
C GLY A 33 27.41 2.03 -10.70
N ARG A 34 27.03 1.27 -9.66
CA ARG A 34 25.98 0.25 -9.80
C ARG A 34 24.62 0.93 -9.76
N GLN A 35 23.82 0.68 -10.79
CA GLN A 35 22.43 1.11 -10.88
C GLN A 35 21.54 0.20 -10.02
N ILE A 36 20.79 0.79 -9.10
CA ILE A 36 19.83 0.08 -8.26
C ILE A 36 18.44 0.68 -8.52
N PRO A 37 17.47 -0.10 -9.02
CA PRO A 37 16.10 0.37 -9.13
C PRO A 37 15.48 0.52 -7.74
N VAL A 38 14.85 1.67 -7.51
CA VAL A 38 14.23 2.04 -6.24
C VAL A 38 12.81 2.53 -6.51
N CYS A 39 11.84 1.97 -5.79
CA CYS A 39 10.46 2.43 -5.83
C CYS A 39 10.21 3.50 -4.77
N GLU A 40 9.45 4.54 -5.09
CA GLU A 40 9.05 5.56 -4.10
C GLU A 40 7.59 5.38 -3.69
N TYR A 41 7.34 5.27 -2.39
CA TYR A 41 5.99 5.18 -1.81
C TYR A 41 5.86 6.13 -0.60
N ASN A 42 5.00 7.14 -0.69
CA ASN A 42 4.79 8.15 0.36
C ASN A 42 6.10 8.81 0.86
N GLY A 43 7.04 9.08 -0.05
CA GLY A 43 8.35 9.65 0.27
C GLY A 43 9.32 8.68 0.95
N LEU A 44 9.00 7.38 0.97
CA LEU A 44 9.90 6.31 1.39
C LEU A 44 10.45 5.59 0.17
N ASP A 45 11.76 5.38 0.19
CA ASP A 45 12.48 4.60 -0.81
C ASP A 45 12.42 3.12 -0.45
N ILE A 46 11.87 2.35 -1.38
CA ILE A 46 11.58 0.93 -1.25
C ILE A 46 12.49 0.17 -2.21
N LEU A 47 13.27 -0.76 -1.67
CA LEU A 47 14.20 -1.59 -2.43
C LEU A 47 13.46 -2.57 -3.35
N ASP A 48 14.07 -2.85 -4.48
CA ASP A 48 13.55 -3.82 -5.42
C ASP A 48 13.42 -5.23 -4.83
N GLY A 49 12.35 -5.93 -5.21
CA GLY A 49 11.98 -7.24 -4.69
C GLY A 49 11.28 -7.23 -3.33
N SER A 50 11.11 -6.07 -2.70
CA SER A 50 10.36 -5.97 -1.46
C SER A 50 8.84 -5.98 -1.69
N SER A 51 8.12 -6.53 -0.70
CA SER A 51 6.67 -6.50 -0.62
C SER A 51 6.25 -6.10 0.79
N PHE A 52 5.21 -5.29 0.89
CA PHE A 52 4.75 -4.76 2.17
C PHE A 52 3.26 -4.45 2.13
N ARG A 53 2.63 -4.46 3.32
CA ARG A 53 1.23 -4.12 3.50
C ARG A 53 1.10 -2.83 4.29
N THR A 54 0.16 -1.99 3.88
CA THR A 54 -0.11 -0.72 4.56
C THR A 54 -1.35 -0.80 5.44
N ALA A 55 -1.47 0.12 6.39
CA ALA A 55 -2.65 0.27 7.23
C ALA A 55 -3.92 0.63 6.43
N ALA A 56 -3.77 1.10 5.20
CA ALA A 56 -4.87 1.37 4.28
C ALA A 56 -5.39 0.11 3.56
N CYS A 57 -4.94 -1.08 3.97
CA CYS A 57 -5.30 -2.36 3.36
C CYS A 57 -4.86 -2.46 1.89
N MET A 58 -3.67 -1.93 1.60
CA MET A 58 -3.00 -2.08 0.30
C MET A 58 -1.84 -3.04 0.43
N ASP A 59 -1.75 -3.99 -0.49
CA ASP A 59 -0.60 -4.88 -0.67
C ASP A 59 0.23 -4.31 -1.81
N CYS A 60 1.47 -3.93 -1.50
CA CYS A 60 2.37 -3.24 -2.41
C CYS A 60 3.59 -4.10 -2.68
N LYS A 61 4.01 -4.16 -3.94
CA LYS A 61 5.20 -4.89 -4.39
C LYS A 61 6.05 -4.02 -5.29
N CYS A 62 7.34 -3.92 -5.00
CA CYS A 62 8.32 -3.29 -5.87
C CYS A 62 9.03 -4.38 -6.70
N THR A 63 8.92 -4.30 -8.03
CA THR A 63 9.57 -5.25 -8.95
C THR A 63 10.19 -4.50 -10.12
N ASN A 64 11.49 -4.64 -10.33
CA ASN A 64 12.28 -3.94 -11.35
C ASN A 64 12.07 -2.41 -11.31
N GLY A 65 11.94 -1.83 -10.12
CA GLY A 65 11.70 -0.39 -9.96
C GLY A 65 10.28 0.05 -10.34
N LEU A 66 9.35 -0.88 -10.56
CA LEU A 66 7.93 -0.60 -10.70
C LEU A 66 7.23 -1.00 -9.40
N ILE A 67 6.49 -0.07 -8.79
CA ILE A 67 5.65 -0.37 -7.64
C ILE A 67 4.23 -0.63 -8.09
N GLU A 68 3.69 -1.76 -7.70
CA GLU A 68 2.30 -2.16 -7.88
C GLU A 68 1.65 -2.26 -6.51
N CYS A 69 0.56 -1.53 -6.30
CA CYS A 69 -0.20 -1.54 -5.05
C CYS A 69 -1.66 -1.86 -5.34
N CYS A 70 -2.17 -2.91 -4.71
CA CYS A 70 -3.54 -3.38 -4.84
C CYS A 70 -4.26 -3.42 -3.50
N GLY A 71 -5.52 -3.03 -3.47
CA GLY A 71 -6.38 -3.24 -2.31
C GLY A 71 -6.55 -4.73 -2.00
N PHE A 72 -6.47 -5.11 -0.72
CA PHE A 72 -6.74 -6.48 -0.26
C PHE A 72 -7.85 -6.53 0.79
N GLY A 73 -8.40 -7.72 0.99
CA GLY A 73 -9.41 -7.99 2.00
C GLY A 73 -10.70 -7.20 1.76
N VAL A 74 -11.05 -6.29 2.67
CA VAL A 74 -12.27 -5.47 2.57
C VAL A 74 -12.29 -4.55 1.35
N GLN A 75 -11.12 -4.18 0.83
CA GLN A 75 -10.98 -3.38 -0.39
C GLN A 75 -10.87 -4.24 -1.66
N ASN A 76 -10.89 -5.57 -1.52
CA ASN A 76 -10.94 -6.46 -2.67
C ASN A 76 -12.39 -6.60 -3.15
N GLU A 77 -12.60 -6.36 -4.43
CA GLU A 77 -13.88 -6.11 -5.10
C GLU A 77 -14.84 -7.33 -5.13
N THR A 78 -14.43 -8.48 -4.62
CA THR A 78 -15.06 -9.78 -4.87
C THR A 78 -15.34 -10.60 -3.62
N THR A 79 -15.78 -9.97 -2.53
CA THR A 79 -16.28 -10.74 -1.37
C THR A 79 -17.75 -11.10 -1.59
N TYR A 80 -18.00 -12.28 -2.16
CA TYR A 80 -19.37 -12.82 -2.29
C TYR A 80 -19.84 -13.38 -0.94
N ALA A 81 -20.85 -12.75 -0.34
CA ALA A 81 -21.48 -13.23 0.88
C ALA A 81 -22.81 -13.94 0.55
N PRO A 82 -23.11 -15.08 1.21
CA PRO A 82 -24.43 -15.72 1.15
C PRO A 82 -25.54 -14.76 1.60
N PRO A 83 -26.81 -14.96 1.17
CA PRO A 83 -27.92 -14.05 1.49
C PRO A 83 -28.22 -13.91 3.00
N SER A 84 -27.86 -14.90 3.82
CA SER A 84 -27.99 -14.87 5.28
C SER A 84 -26.81 -14.19 6.00
N CYS A 85 -25.75 -13.86 5.26
CA CYS A 85 -24.53 -13.28 5.79
C CYS A 85 -24.38 -11.82 5.37
N THR A 86 -23.61 -11.08 6.15
CA THR A 86 -23.11 -9.76 5.78
C THR A 86 -21.62 -9.68 6.07
N VAL A 87 -20.89 -8.86 5.30
CA VAL A 87 -19.46 -8.66 5.46
C VAL A 87 -19.26 -7.45 6.36
N ILE A 88 -18.52 -7.61 7.44
CA ILE A 88 -18.06 -6.54 8.31
C ILE A 88 -16.56 -6.41 8.18
N SER A 89 -16.06 -5.18 8.16
CA SER A 89 -14.63 -4.87 8.17
C SER A 89 -14.07 -4.96 9.59
N ASP A 90 -13.13 -5.88 9.84
CA ASP A 90 -12.28 -5.88 11.04
C ASP A 90 -10.83 -5.56 10.64
N GLY A 91 -10.51 -4.26 10.63
CA GLY A 91 -9.29 -3.77 10.00
C GLY A 91 -9.28 -4.08 8.50
N CYS A 92 -8.28 -4.85 8.05
CA CYS A 92 -8.16 -5.26 6.66
C CYS A 92 -8.73 -6.66 6.36
N GLU A 93 -9.14 -7.42 7.36
CA GLU A 93 -9.74 -8.74 7.18
C GLU A 93 -11.27 -8.61 7.06
N PRO A 94 -11.89 -9.12 5.97
CA PRO A 94 -13.34 -9.17 5.87
C PRO A 94 -13.89 -10.32 6.73
N LEU A 95 -14.77 -10.01 7.67
CA LEU A 95 -15.47 -10.99 8.50
C LEU A 95 -16.89 -11.21 7.98
N LEU A 96 -17.23 -12.47 7.72
CA LEU A 96 -18.60 -12.86 7.37
C LEU A 96 -19.38 -13.18 8.64
N VAL A 97 -20.41 -12.38 8.90
CA VAL A 97 -21.25 -12.49 10.09
C VAL A 97 -22.70 -12.73 9.70
N LEU A 98 -23.50 -13.28 10.60
CA LEU A 98 -24.94 -13.44 10.37
C LEU A 98 -25.62 -12.08 10.27
N LYS A 99 -26.48 -11.91 9.25
CA LYS A 99 -27.27 -10.68 9.08
C LYS A 99 -28.24 -10.45 10.25
N SER A 100 -28.73 -11.54 10.86
CA SER A 100 -29.60 -11.50 12.05
C SER A 100 -28.82 -11.18 13.33
N ASN A 101 -27.55 -11.56 13.42
CA ASN A 101 -26.71 -11.33 14.59
C ASN A 101 -25.24 -11.16 14.18
N GLN A 102 -24.78 -9.90 14.19
CA GLN A 102 -23.41 -9.53 13.81
C GLN A 102 -22.32 -10.01 14.78
N THR A 103 -22.70 -10.59 15.93
CA THR A 103 -21.73 -11.18 16.88
C THR A 103 -21.36 -12.61 16.52
N LEU A 104 -22.13 -13.27 15.65
CA LEU A 104 -21.95 -14.66 15.26
C LEU A 104 -21.34 -14.76 13.86
N ALA A 105 -20.27 -15.55 13.73
CA ALA A 105 -19.68 -15.88 12.45
C ALA A 105 -20.68 -16.66 11.58
N CYS A 106 -20.78 -16.30 10.30
CA CYS A 106 -21.90 -16.77 9.48
C CYS A 106 -21.89 -18.28 9.22
N TYR A 107 -20.70 -18.86 8.99
CA TYR A 107 -20.56 -20.28 8.66
C TYR A 107 -20.60 -21.19 9.88
N THR A 108 -20.08 -20.72 11.02
CA THR A 108 -19.91 -21.55 12.22
C THR A 108 -21.00 -21.30 13.27
N GLY A 109 -21.70 -20.17 13.21
CA GLY A 109 -22.65 -19.74 14.24
C GLY A 109 -21.99 -19.45 15.60
N ARG A 110 -20.66 -19.36 15.66
CA ARG A 110 -19.90 -19.10 16.89
C ARG A 110 -19.65 -17.61 17.09
N PRO A 111 -19.50 -17.14 18.34
CA PRO A 111 -19.16 -15.75 18.59
C PRO A 111 -17.80 -15.38 17.97
N ILE A 112 -17.73 -14.22 17.34
CA ILE A 112 -16.51 -13.70 16.70
C ILE A 112 -15.52 -13.21 17.76
N LYS A 113 -16.05 -12.68 18.88
CA LYS A 113 -15.29 -12.33 20.08
C LYS A 113 -15.08 -13.58 20.95
N GLU A 114 -14.50 -14.63 20.40
CA GLU A 114 -13.78 -15.55 21.27
C GLU A 114 -12.47 -14.84 21.67
N GLY A 115 -12.12 -14.87 22.95
CA GLY A 115 -10.94 -14.19 23.51
C GLY A 115 -9.63 -14.51 22.76
N PRO A 116 -8.48 -13.94 23.19
CA PRO A 116 -7.25 -13.85 22.41
C PRO A 116 -7.08 -15.03 21.46
N ARG A 117 -7.16 -14.76 20.14
CA ARG A 117 -6.88 -15.75 19.07
C ARG A 117 -5.72 -16.59 19.60
N PRO A 118 -5.86 -17.92 19.77
CA PRO A 118 -4.68 -18.73 19.96
C PRO A 118 -3.77 -18.33 18.82
N THR A 119 -2.66 -17.68 19.15
CA THR A 119 -1.58 -17.40 18.22
C THR A 119 -1.15 -18.76 17.74
N GLY A 120 -1.81 -19.23 16.67
CA GLY A 120 -1.27 -20.26 15.83
C GLY A 120 0.01 -19.64 15.31
N ASN A 121 1.09 -19.84 16.05
CA ASN A 121 2.44 -19.59 15.60
C ASN A 121 2.49 -20.22 14.20
N PRO A 122 2.69 -19.45 13.12
CA PRO A 122 3.03 -20.02 11.82
C PRO A 122 4.48 -20.58 11.85
N GLY A 123 4.87 -21.21 12.96
CA GLY A 123 6.26 -21.40 13.36
C GLY A 123 6.42 -22.41 14.50
N THR A 124 5.61 -23.48 14.55
CA THR A 124 6.22 -24.73 15.03
C THR A 124 7.23 -25.14 13.97
N ASN A 125 8.48 -24.79 14.23
CA ASN A 125 9.67 -25.37 13.64
C ASN A 125 9.41 -26.86 13.33
N THR A 126 9.26 -27.20 12.05
CA THR A 126 9.97 -28.38 11.57
C THR A 126 11.43 -28.06 11.80
N GLN A 127 11.91 -28.47 12.97
CA GLN A 127 13.30 -28.51 13.33
C GLN A 127 13.95 -29.49 12.36
N PHE A 128 14.39 -28.97 11.21
CA PHE A 128 15.39 -29.65 10.42
C PHE A 128 16.64 -29.73 11.30
N PRO A 129 17.14 -30.94 11.62
CA PRO A 129 18.35 -31.08 12.40
C PRO A 129 19.52 -30.44 11.64
N GLY A 130 20.03 -29.33 12.18
CA GLY A 130 21.43 -28.91 12.14
C GLY A 130 22.11 -28.86 10.77
N PHE A 131 21.89 -27.76 10.03
CA PHE A 131 22.95 -27.21 9.18
C PHE A 131 23.58 -26.01 9.89
N ASN A 132 24.72 -26.28 10.52
CA ASN A 132 25.55 -25.30 11.19
C ASN A 132 26.35 -24.55 10.12
N PHE A 133 25.82 -23.44 9.61
CA PHE A 133 26.58 -22.57 8.71
C PHE A 133 27.29 -21.48 9.54
N PRO A 134 28.64 -21.46 9.54
CA PRO A 134 29.39 -20.36 10.12
C PRO A 134 29.27 -19.13 9.21
N PHE A 135 28.37 -18.21 9.53
CA PHE A 135 28.38 -16.89 8.92
C PHE A 135 29.29 -15.97 9.74
N PRO A 136 30.40 -15.46 9.17
CA PRO A 136 31.18 -14.42 9.83
C PRO A 136 30.39 -13.11 9.88
N ASN A 137 30.38 -12.50 11.06
CA ASN A 137 29.83 -11.18 11.34
C ASN A 137 30.39 -10.12 10.39
N PHE A 138 29.60 -9.71 9.39
CA PHE A 138 29.90 -8.55 8.56
C PHE A 138 28.63 -7.75 8.29
N PHE A 139 28.14 -7.06 9.32
CA PHE A 139 27.22 -5.95 9.16
C PHE A 139 27.93 -4.66 9.57
N PRO A 140 28.44 -3.86 8.62
CA PRO A 140 28.79 -2.49 8.93
C PRO A 140 27.49 -1.70 9.12
N GLN A 141 27.32 -1.09 10.30
CA GLN A 141 26.35 -0.03 10.51
C GLN A 141 26.82 1.21 9.75
N GLY A 142 26.55 1.24 8.45
CA GLY A 142 26.78 2.38 7.59
C GLY A 142 25.65 3.38 7.75
N PHE A 143 25.97 4.53 8.33
CA PHE A 143 25.15 5.74 8.34
C PHE A 143 24.59 6.03 6.94
N TYR A 144 23.27 5.94 6.78
CA TYR A 144 22.58 6.52 5.62
C TYR A 144 22.50 8.04 5.87
N GLN A 145 23.56 8.77 5.55
CA GLN A 145 23.48 10.23 5.42
C GLN A 145 22.66 10.52 4.16
N ARG A 146 21.44 11.00 4.41
CA ARG A 146 20.51 11.55 3.43
C ARG A 146 21.17 12.74 2.71
N SER A 147 21.80 12.50 1.56
CA SER A 147 22.14 13.55 0.61
C SER A 147 20.82 14.09 0.06
N GLN A 148 20.37 15.23 0.57
CA GLN A 148 19.26 15.97 -0.02
C GLN A 148 19.66 16.36 -1.46
N PRO A 149 18.77 16.18 -2.46
CA PRO A 149 19.03 16.72 -3.79
C PRO A 149 19.17 18.23 -3.68
N GLN A 150 20.30 18.71 -4.18
CA GLN A 150 20.64 20.12 -4.30
C GLN A 150 19.58 20.79 -5.19
N GLN A 151 18.75 21.62 -4.57
CA GLN A 151 17.70 22.37 -5.25
C GLN A 151 18.39 23.49 -6.04
N ASP A 152 18.72 23.21 -7.30
CA ASP A 152 19.35 24.19 -8.19
C ASP A 152 18.38 25.34 -8.47
N ASN A 153 18.62 26.46 -7.76
CA ASN A 153 17.94 27.75 -7.91
C ASN A 153 18.29 28.46 -9.24
N SER A 154 18.22 27.76 -10.37
CA SER A 154 18.54 28.32 -11.69
C SER A 154 17.41 29.19 -12.29
N LEU A 155 16.21 29.17 -11.69
CA LEU A 155 15.05 29.91 -12.22
C LEU A 155 14.91 31.35 -11.68
N SER A 156 15.66 31.75 -10.67
CA SER A 156 15.54 33.12 -10.10
C SER A 156 16.23 34.21 -10.93
N ASN A 157 17.16 33.87 -11.83
CA ASN A 157 17.85 34.86 -12.66
C ASN A 157 17.13 35.19 -13.98
N LEU A 158 16.16 34.38 -14.40
CA LEU A 158 15.42 34.61 -15.65
C LEU A 158 14.27 35.61 -15.50
N LEU A 159 13.83 35.89 -14.27
CA LEU A 159 12.78 36.89 -13.98
C LEU A 159 13.32 38.31 -13.81
N LEU A 160 14.63 38.50 -13.58
CA LEU A 160 15.26 39.83 -13.46
C LEU A 160 15.62 40.47 -14.80
N LEU A 161 15.69 39.69 -15.89
CA LEU A 161 15.99 40.24 -17.23
C LEU A 161 14.75 40.73 -17.99
N ARG A 162 13.52 40.41 -17.55
CA ARG A 162 12.29 40.88 -18.20
C ARG A 162 11.86 42.29 -17.77
N SER A 163 12.30 42.80 -16.61
CA SER A 163 11.93 44.15 -16.14
C SER A 163 12.71 45.30 -16.79
N LEU A 164 13.77 45.01 -17.57
CA LEU A 164 14.55 46.02 -18.29
C LEU A 164 14.10 46.23 -19.76
N ALA A 165 13.16 45.43 -20.27
CA ALA A 165 12.74 45.47 -21.67
C ALA A 165 11.42 46.22 -21.93
N GLU A 166 10.71 46.67 -20.89
CA GLU A 166 9.42 47.40 -21.02
C GLU A 166 9.53 48.91 -20.69
N GLY A 167 10.75 49.44 -20.67
CA GLY A 167 11.03 50.83 -20.30
C GLY A 167 11.77 51.63 -21.38
N ILE A 168 11.34 51.59 -22.64
CA ILE A 168 11.62 52.60 -23.69
C ILE A 168 10.40 52.72 -24.60
#